data_AF-A0A0R1WCC4-F1
#
_entry.id   AF-A0A0R1WCC4-F1
#
_cell.length_a   1.000
_cell.length_b   1.000
_cell.length_c   1.000
_cell.angle_alpha   90.00
_cell.angle_beta   90.00
_cell.angle_gamma   90.00
#
_symmetry.space_group_name_H-M   'P 1'
#
loop_
_entity.id
_entity.type
_entity.pdbx_description
1 polymer ?
#
loop_
_entity_poly.entity_id
_entity_poly.type
_entity_poly.pdbx_seq_one_letter_code
_entity_poly.pdbx_strand_id
1 'polypeptide(L)' 'MSWKKTAINITMGNDRYPKGIKVIRFNNIVEDPTAEQIQTFAEGLVLLSDGDSYLGSEIVKHTQQSAK' A
#
# COMPACT_ATOMS: atom_id res chain seq x y z
N MET A 1 -0.31 21.73 -7.78
CA MET A 1 -0.43 20.43 -8.48
C MET A 1 -1.83 19.91 -8.21
N SER A 2 -2.65 19.61 -9.22
CA SER A 2 -3.94 18.97 -8.95
C SER A 2 -3.70 17.47 -8.74
N TRP A 3 -4.10 16.96 -7.58
CA TRP A 3 -4.09 15.52 -7.28
C TRP A 3 -4.90 14.75 -8.32
N LYS A 4 -4.37 13.59 -8.75
CA LYS A 4 -5.07 12.69 -9.67
C LYS A 4 -5.45 11.38 -8.99
N LYS A 5 -4.50 10.77 -8.29
CA LYS A 5 -4.71 9.56 -7.48
C LYS A 5 -3.53 9.33 -6.55
N THR A 6 -3.80 8.70 -5.42
CA THR A 6 -2.78 8.09 -4.56
C THR A 6 -2.96 6.58 -4.61
N ALA A 7 -1.85 5.84 -4.59
CA ALA A 7 -1.82 4.39 -4.45
C ALA A 7 -0.89 4.02 -3.29
N ILE A 8 -1.10 2.84 -2.72
CA ILE A 8 -0.23 2.24 -1.72
C ILE A 8 0.21 0.85 -2.19
N ASN A 9 1.51 0.61 -2.14
CA ASN A 9 2.07 -0.73 -2.24
C ASN A 9 2.26 -1.26 -0.82
N ILE A 10 1.68 -2.41 -0.49
CA ILE A 10 1.89 -3.12 0.77
C ILE A 10 2.76 -4.35 0.50
N THR A 11 3.83 -4.50 1.26
CA THR A 11 4.70 -5.67 1.23
C THR A 11 4.34 -6.60 2.38
N MET A 12 3.91 -7.81 2.04
CA MET A 12 3.62 -8.89 2.98
C MET A 12 4.68 -9.96 2.91
N GLY A 13 5.00 -10.58 4.03
CA GLY A 13 5.91 -11.70 4.17
C GLY A 13 5.17 -12.99 4.52
N ASN A 14 5.48 -14.09 3.83
CA ASN A 14 4.98 -15.43 4.11
C ASN A 14 5.83 -16.46 3.36
N ASP A 15 6.20 -17.56 4.00
CA ASP A 15 7.00 -18.65 3.42
C ASP A 15 6.30 -19.33 2.24
N ARG A 16 4.98 -19.19 2.13
CA ARG A 16 4.19 -19.70 1.00
C ARG A 16 4.38 -18.88 -0.27
N TYR A 17 4.96 -17.69 -0.20
CA TYR A 17 5.28 -16.89 -1.38
C TYR A 17 6.61 -17.34 -2.01
N PRO A 18 6.75 -17.36 -3.35
CA PRO A 18 7.96 -17.86 -4.02
C PRO A 18 9.28 -17.19 -3.61
N LYS A 19 9.23 -16.00 -3.00
CA LYS A 19 10.40 -15.26 -2.50
C LYS A 19 10.27 -14.89 -1.01
N GLY A 20 9.37 -15.55 -0.29
CA GLY A 20 9.00 -15.17 1.08
C GLY A 20 8.22 -13.84 1.18
N ILE A 21 7.99 -13.15 0.05
CA ILE A 21 7.34 -11.84 0.01
C ILE A 21 6.32 -11.72 -1.13
N LYS A 22 5.31 -10.87 -0.94
CA LYS A 22 4.34 -10.46 -1.94
C LYS A 22 4.08 -8.96 -1.81
N VAL A 23 4.12 -8.25 -2.94
CA VAL A 23 3.74 -6.83 -3.00
C VAL A 23 2.35 -6.71 -3.59
N ILE A 24 1.44 -6.05 -2.88
CA ILE A 24 0.05 -5.85 -3.27
C ILE A 24 -0.17 -4.35 -3.44
N ARG A 25 -0.68 -3.95 -4.61
CA ARG A 25 -0.98 -2.55 -4.92
C ARG A 25 -2.46 -2.26 -4.75
N PHE A 26 -2.77 -1.27 -3.93
CA PHE A 26 -4.10 -0.70 -3.79
C PHE A 26 -4.12 0.70 -4.42
N ASN A 27 -5.06 0.93 -5.34
CA ASN A 27 -5.20 2.20 -6.05
C ASN A 27 -6.34 3.03 -5.46
N ASN A 28 -6.37 4.33 -5.80
CA ASN A 28 -7.45 5.26 -5.45
C ASN A 28 -7.67 5.37 -3.93
N ILE A 29 -6.59 5.38 -3.15
CA ILE A 29 -6.66 5.72 -1.73
C ILE A 29 -6.76 7.24 -1.54
N VAL A 30 -6.95 7.67 -0.29
CA VAL A 30 -6.96 9.09 0.09
C VAL A 30 -5.67 9.81 -0.34
N GLU A 31 -5.76 11.12 -0.59
CA GLU A 31 -4.65 11.91 -1.15
C GLU A 31 -3.38 11.83 -0.27
N ASP A 32 -3.54 12.10 1.02
CA ASP A 32 -2.50 12.13 2.03
C ASP A 32 -2.86 11.19 3.20
N PRO A 33 -2.64 9.88 3.08
CA PRO A 33 -2.91 8.94 4.18
C PRO A 33 -1.95 9.19 5.35
N THR A 34 -2.46 9.17 6.57
CA THR A 34 -1.61 9.27 7.77
C THR A 34 -0.90 7.94 8.04
N ALA A 35 0.17 7.99 8.84
CA ALA A 35 0.88 6.77 9.24
C ALA A 35 -0.03 5.79 9.99
N GLU A 36 -0.92 6.30 10.85
CA GLU A 36 -1.89 5.50 11.59
C GLU A 36 -2.89 4.82 10.65
N GLN A 37 -3.40 5.52 9.63
CA GLN A 37 -4.31 4.94 8.64
C GLN A 37 -3.65 3.81 7.86
N ILE A 38 -2.37 3.99 7.48
CA ILE A 38 -1.60 2.97 6.79
C ILE A 38 -1.38 1.75 7.69
N GLN A 39 -1.03 1.98 8.95
CA GLN A 39 -0.79 0.94 9.94
C GLN A 39 -2.08 0.13 10.21
N THR A 40 -3.20 0.79 10.49
CA THR A 40 -4.48 0.11 10.70
C THR A 40 -4.93 -0.67 9.47
N PHE A 41 -4.69 -0.13 8.27
CA PHE A 41 -4.98 -0.84 7.02
C PHE A 41 -4.13 -2.11 6.88
N ALA A 42 -2.82 -2.01 7.13
CA ALA A 42 -1.91 -3.16 7.06
C ALA A 42 -2.24 -4.23 8.12
N GLU A 43 -2.56 -3.83 9.35
CA GLU A 43 -3.00 -4.74 10.41
C GLU A 43 -4.29 -5.47 10.05
N GLY A 44 -5.26 -4.77 9.46
CA GLY A 44 -6.48 -5.38 8.95
C GLY A 44 -6.20 -6.42 7.86
N LEU A 45 -5.25 -6.16 6.96
CA LEU A 45 -4.84 -7.13 5.94
C LEU A 45 -4.17 -8.36 6.55
N VAL A 46 -3.29 -8.17 7.55
CA VAL A 46 -2.64 -9.27 8.28
C VAL A 46 -3.68 -10.12 9.02
N LEU A 47 -4.64 -9.49 9.70
CA LEU A 47 -5.72 -10.20 10.41
C LEU A 47 -6.56 -11.09 9.49
N LEU A 48 -6.76 -10.66 8.25
CA LEU A 48 -7.52 -11.41 7.23
C LEU A 48 -6.66 -12.41 6.45
N SER A 49 -5.35 -12.43 6.69
CA SER A 49 -4.41 -13.32 6.01
C SER A 49 -4.24 -14.65 6.74
N ASP A 50 -3.78 -15.68 6.03
CA ASP A 50 -3.38 -16.96 6.63
C ASP A 50 -1.85 -16.98 6.84
N GLY A 51 -1.43 -16.27 7.89
CA GLY A 51 -0.03 -16.25 8.35
C GLY A 51 0.87 -15.22 7.67
N ASP A 52 0.32 -14.22 6.98
CA ASP A 52 1.16 -13.13 6.47
C ASP A 52 1.65 -12.23 7.61
N SER A 53 2.85 -11.67 7.44
CA SER A 53 3.40 -10.61 8.28
C SER A 53 3.56 -9.32 7.47
N TYR A 54 3.22 -8.18 8.07
CA TYR A 54 3.45 -6.89 7.44
C TYR A 54 4.95 -6.54 7.44
N LEU A 55 5.51 -6.23 6.26
CA LEU A 55 6.92 -5.90 6.08
C LEU A 55 7.17 -4.43 5.72
N GLY A 56 6.17 -3.73 5.19
CA GLY A 56 6.29 -2.30 4.88
C GLY A 56 5.30 -1.80 3.83
N SER A 57 5.28 -0.49 3.64
CA SER A 57 4.39 0.19 2.71
C SER A 57 5.08 1.32 1.96
N GLU A 58 4.68 1.57 0.72
CA GLU A 58 5.13 2.69 -0.09
C GLU A 58 3.93 3.46 -0.66
N ILE A 59 3.92 4.78 -0.48
CA ILE A 59 2.90 5.68 -1.04
C ILE A 59 3.35 6.21 -2.40
N VAL A 60 2.51 6.02 -3.42
CA VAL A 60 2.76 6.49 -4.78
C VAL A 60 1.71 7.55 -5.15
N LYS A 61 2.14 8.81 -5.20
CA LYS A 61 1.29 9.94 -5.60
C LYS A 61 1.39 10.20 -7.10
N HIS A 62 0.24 10.32 -7.76
CA HIS A 62 0.13 10.72 -9.16
C HIS A 62 -0.49 12.12 -9.21
N THR A 63 0.28 13.08 -9.70
CA THR A 63 -0.19 14.46 -9.91
C THR A 63 -0.52 14.67 -11.38
N GLN A 64 -1.47 15.57 -11.69
CA GLN A 64 -1.57 16.03 -13.07
C GLN A 64 -0.39 16.96 -13.37
N GLN A 65 0.40 16.58 -14.35
CA GLN A 65 1.36 17.48 -14.98
C GLN A 65 0.61 18.17 -16.11
N SER A 66 0.30 19.46 -15.96
CA SER A 66 -0.21 20.25 -17.08
C SER A 66 0.87 20.27 -18.17
N ALA A 67 0.61 19.60 -19.29
CA ALA A 67 1.39 19.80 -20.50
C ALA A 67 1.14 21.25 -20.96
N LYS A 68 2.20 22.06 -21.03
CA LYS A 68 2.17 23.39 -21.65
C LYS A 68 2.10 23.26 -23.16
#